data_AF-B7PGM9-F1
#
_entry.id   AF-B7PGM9-F1
#
_cell.length_a   1.000
_cell.length_b   1.000
_cell.length_c   1.000
_cell.angle_alpha   90.00
_cell.angle_beta   90.00
_cell.angle_gamma   90.00
#
_symmetry.space_group_name_H-M   'P 1'
#
loop_
_entity.id
_entity.type
_entity.pdbx_description
1 polymer ?
#
loop_
_entity_poly.entity_id
_entity_poly.type
_entity_poly.pdbx_seq_one_letter_code
_entity_poly.pdbx_strand_id
1 'polypeptide(L)'
;MESKAVFVGVVVFFAVSRLVLSHFNAAACRPRQLSLCDDVLPYNSTLLPNLVGDRDRISLNRTLLFFALMLKTECNPRLKQLLCSLLEPPCRAGRPLLPCRKFCKGECDDTAPVALSDAIPS
;
A
#
# COMPACT_ATOMS: atom_id res chain seq x y z
N MET A 1 8.61 1.88 49.81
CA MET A 1 8.63 2.75 48.62
C MET A 1 8.55 1.95 47.30
N GLU A 2 8.36 0.63 47.37
CA GLU A 2 8.40 -0.27 46.20
C GLU A 2 7.06 -0.45 45.48
N SER A 3 5.94 -0.47 46.22
CA SER A 3 4.62 -0.81 45.67
C SER A 3 4.05 0.25 44.70
N LYS A 4 4.45 1.52 44.86
CA LYS A 4 3.99 2.60 43.96
C LYS A 4 4.65 2.50 42.59
N ALA A 5 5.93 2.12 42.54
CA ALA A 5 6.68 1.97 41.29
C ALA A 5 6.14 0.79 40.46
N VAL A 6 5.80 -0.33 41.11
CA VAL A 6 5.19 -1.50 40.46
C VAL A 6 3.82 -1.14 39.86
N PHE A 7 2.98 -0.41 40.59
CA PHE A 7 1.66 0.00 40.09
C PHE A 7 1.77 0.94 38.88
N VAL A 8 2.69 1.90 38.93
CA VAL A 8 2.96 2.81 37.81
C VAL A 8 3.46 2.03 36.59
N GLY A 9 4.38 1.08 36.77
CA GLY A 9 4.89 0.23 35.68
C GLY A 9 3.79 -0.59 35.00
N VAL A 10 2.88 -1.19 35.78
CA VAL A 10 1.75 -1.97 35.26
C VAL A 10 0.78 -1.08 34.46
N VAL A 11 0.42 0.09 34.99
CA VAL A 11 -0.47 1.04 34.31
C VAL A 11 0.14 1.53 32.99
N VAL A 12 1.44 1.86 32.99
CA VAL A 12 2.17 2.26 31.78
C VAL A 12 2.22 1.12 30.76
N PHE A 13 2.51 -0.11 31.19
CA PHE A 13 2.54 -1.27 30.30
C PHE A 13 1.17 -1.53 29.64
N PHE A 14 0.07 -1.46 30.39
CA PHE A 14 -1.27 -1.60 29.83
C PHE A 14 -1.64 -0.45 28.88
N ALA A 15 -1.27 0.79 29.21
CA ALA A 15 -1.49 1.95 28.35
C ALA A 15 -0.70 1.84 27.04
N VAL A 16 0.58 1.45 27.11
CA VAL A 16 1.44 1.24 25.94
C VAL A 16 0.94 0.06 25.11
N SER A 17 0.55 -1.06 25.74
CA SER A 17 0.00 -2.23 25.04
C SER A 17 -1.29 -1.89 24.28
N ARG A 18 -2.19 -1.10 24.89
CA ARG A 18 -3.41 -0.57 24.24
C ARG A 18 -3.06 0.35 23.06
N LEU A 19 -2.06 1.22 23.22
CA LEU A 19 -1.56 2.06 22.12
C LEU A 19 -1.00 1.22 20.97
N VAL A 20 -0.19 0.20 21.26
CA VAL A 20 0.41 -0.71 20.27
C VAL A 20 -0.67 -1.52 19.55
N LEU A 21 -1.67 -2.04 20.27
CA LEU A 21 -2.82 -2.74 19.70
C LEU A 21 -3.65 -1.84 18.78
N SER A 22 -3.85 -0.56 19.14
CA SER A 22 -4.58 0.40 18.30
C SER A 22 -3.86 0.74 16.99
N HIS A 23 -2.54 0.52 16.93
CA HIS A 23 -1.72 0.71 15.73
C HIS A 23 -1.75 -0.50 14.78
N PHE A 24 -2.20 -1.66 15.26
CA PHE A 24 -2.25 -2.91 14.50
C PHE A 24 -3.66 -3.27 14.02
N ASN A 25 -4.47 -2.27 13.65
CA ASN A 25 -5.67 -2.53 12.88
C ASN A 25 -5.26 -2.90 11.45
N ALA A 26 -5.46 -4.17 11.08
CA ALA A 26 -5.28 -4.61 9.70
C ALA A 26 -6.16 -3.74 8.78
N ALA A 27 -5.55 -3.12 7.77
CA ALA A 27 -6.30 -2.27 6.84
C ALA A 27 -7.36 -3.11 6.10
N ALA A 28 -8.60 -2.66 6.10
CA ALA A 28 -9.68 -3.35 5.40
C ALA A 28 -9.53 -3.22 3.88
N CYS A 29 -9.76 -4.32 3.16
CA CYS A 29 -9.82 -4.29 1.70
C CYS A 29 -11.04 -3.50 1.23
N ARG A 30 -10.89 -2.76 0.14
CA ARG A 30 -11.93 -1.93 -0.48
C ARG A 30 -11.80 -1.96 -2.01
N PRO A 31 -12.86 -1.65 -2.77
CA PRO A 31 -12.75 -1.56 -4.22
C PRO A 31 -11.82 -0.44 -4.66
N ARG A 32 -11.20 -0.61 -5.83
CA ARG A 32 -10.45 0.45 -6.51
C ARG A 32 -11.36 1.64 -6.86
N GLN A 33 -10.76 2.83 -6.88
CA GLN A 33 -11.43 4.11 -7.06
C GLN A 33 -10.92 4.88 -8.30
N LEU A 34 -9.77 4.50 -8.86
CA LEU A 34 -9.17 5.15 -10.02
C LEU A 34 -9.56 4.47 -11.34
N SER A 35 -10.40 5.15 -12.12
CA SER A 35 -10.74 4.70 -13.47
C SER A 35 -9.55 4.62 -14.42
N LEU A 36 -8.51 5.45 -14.20
CA LEU A 36 -7.26 5.39 -14.98
C LEU A 36 -6.55 4.03 -14.84
N CYS A 37 -6.78 3.30 -13.75
CA CYS A 37 -6.06 2.07 -13.45
C CYS A 37 -6.83 0.81 -13.85
N ASP A 38 -8.09 0.92 -14.31
CA ASP A 38 -8.96 -0.21 -14.62
C ASP A 38 -8.44 -1.09 -15.76
N ASP A 39 -7.80 -0.47 -16.76
CA ASP A 39 -7.26 -1.16 -17.93
C ASP A 39 -5.86 -1.74 -17.73
N VAL A 40 -5.21 -1.49 -16.59
CA VAL A 40 -3.79 -1.82 -16.37
C VAL A 40 -3.56 -2.79 -15.20
N LEU A 41 -4.41 -2.74 -14.17
CA LEU A 41 -4.28 -3.60 -13.00
C LEU A 41 -5.17 -4.85 -13.11
N PRO A 42 -4.62 -6.06 -12.80
CA PRO A 42 -5.34 -7.33 -12.95
C PRO A 42 -6.21 -7.70 -11.73
N TYR A 43 -6.36 -6.81 -10.75
CA TYR A 43 -7.09 -7.06 -9.50
C TYR A 43 -8.06 -5.91 -9.21
N ASN A 44 -9.08 -6.12 -8.37
CA ASN A 44 -10.15 -5.14 -8.15
C ASN A 44 -10.22 -4.57 -6.72
N SER A 45 -9.43 -5.12 -5.80
CA SER A 45 -9.42 -4.74 -4.39
C SER A 45 -8.08 -4.14 -3.98
N THR A 46 -8.15 -2.99 -3.31
CA THR A 46 -7.03 -2.24 -2.73
C THR A 46 -7.27 -2.00 -1.23
N LEU A 47 -6.38 -1.26 -0.58
CA LEU A 47 -6.51 -0.82 0.81
C LEU A 47 -5.93 0.59 0.96
N LEU A 48 -6.24 1.24 2.09
CA LEU A 48 -5.57 2.47 2.50
C LEU A 48 -5.00 2.34 3.92
N PRO A 49 -3.93 3.10 4.26
CA PRO A 49 -3.20 4.00 3.36
C PRO A 49 -2.46 3.25 2.25
N ASN A 50 -2.37 3.85 1.06
CA ASN A 50 -1.60 3.28 -0.05
C ASN A 50 -0.07 3.42 0.21
N LEU A 51 0.77 2.99 -0.72
CA LEU A 51 2.23 3.04 -0.57
C LEU A 51 2.79 4.48 -0.56
N VAL A 52 2.02 5.45 -1.08
CA VAL A 52 2.36 6.88 -1.06
C VAL A 52 1.86 7.57 0.22
N GLY A 53 1.05 6.88 1.02
CA GLY A 53 0.49 7.40 2.27
C GLY A 53 -0.83 8.14 2.11
N ASP A 54 -1.47 8.09 0.93
CA ASP A 54 -2.82 8.61 0.74
C ASP A 54 -3.80 7.89 1.65
N ARG A 55 -4.75 8.63 2.23
CA ARG A 55 -5.71 8.10 3.22
C ARG A 55 -7.15 8.21 2.78
N ASP A 56 -7.40 8.90 1.69
CA ASP A 56 -8.73 9.09 1.14
C ASP A 56 -8.66 9.35 -0.37
N ARG A 57 -9.83 9.41 -1.02
CA ARG A 57 -9.93 9.63 -2.47
C ARG A 57 -9.42 11.02 -2.87
N ILE A 58 -9.54 12.02 -2.00
CA ILE A 58 -9.13 13.41 -2.29
C ILE A 58 -7.60 13.50 -2.31
N SER A 59 -6.91 12.89 -1.34
CA SER A 59 -5.45 12.83 -1.32
C SER A 59 -4.93 12.05 -2.55
N LEU A 60 -5.56 10.92 -2.85
CA LEU A 60 -5.21 10.07 -3.99
C LEU A 60 -5.39 10.79 -5.34
N ASN A 61 -6.48 11.54 -5.52
CA ASN A 61 -6.68 12.39 -6.71
C ASN A 61 -5.66 13.52 -6.81
N ARG A 62 -5.22 14.11 -5.69
CA ARG A 62 -4.16 15.14 -5.69
C ARG A 62 -2.82 14.54 -6.12
N THR A 63 -2.48 13.36 -5.60
CA THR A 63 -1.29 12.63 -6.02
C THR A 63 -1.33 12.30 -7.50
N LEU A 64 -2.47 11.83 -8.01
CA LEU A 64 -2.65 11.57 -9.44
C LEU A 64 -2.49 12.83 -10.30
N LEU A 65 -3.06 13.97 -9.86
CA LEU A 65 -2.91 15.25 -10.56
C LEU A 65 -1.44 15.68 -10.64
N PHE A 66 -0.66 15.47 -9.58
CA PHE A 66 0.77 15.75 -9.56
C PHE A 66 1.52 14.93 -10.62
N PHE A 67 1.18 13.66 -10.79
CA PHE A 67 1.80 12.77 -11.79
C PHE A 67 1.20 12.87 -13.20
N ALA A 68 0.11 13.63 -13.40
CA ALA A 68 -0.59 13.70 -14.68
C ALA A 68 0.30 14.19 -15.84
N LEU A 69 1.23 15.12 -15.57
CA LEU A 69 2.20 15.56 -16.59
C LEU A 69 3.19 14.45 -16.94
N MET A 70 3.66 13.69 -15.96
CA MET A 70 4.59 12.57 -16.19
C MET A 70 3.94 11.44 -16.99
N LEU A 71 2.64 11.21 -16.80
CA LEU A 71 1.89 10.25 -17.61
C LEU A 71 1.75 10.67 -19.07
N LYS A 72 1.75 11.99 -19.36
CA LYS A 72 1.64 12.53 -20.73
C LYS A 72 2.96 12.50 -21.50
N THR A 73 4.11 12.47 -20.84
CA THR A 73 5.40 12.46 -21.54
C THR A 73 5.72 11.11 -22.16
N GLU A 74 4.97 10.05 -21.82
CA GLU A 74 5.12 8.68 -22.33
C GLU A 74 6.56 8.16 -22.29
N CYS A 75 7.38 8.70 -21.37
CA CYS A 75 8.80 8.40 -21.29
C CYS A 75 9.07 6.92 -20.99
N ASN A 76 8.16 6.24 -20.30
CA ASN A 76 8.23 4.81 -20.04
C ASN A 76 6.83 4.18 -20.18
N PRO A 77 6.67 3.13 -21.01
CA PRO A 77 5.38 2.46 -21.22
C PRO A 77 4.79 1.85 -19.93
N ARG A 78 5.63 1.56 -18.93
CA ARG A 78 5.22 0.96 -17.65
C ARG A 78 4.96 1.98 -16.55
N LEU A 79 5.12 3.29 -16.81
CA LEU A 79 4.93 4.33 -15.80
C LEU A 79 3.50 4.33 -15.23
N LYS A 80 2.50 4.17 -16.10
CA LYS A 80 1.08 4.09 -15.70
C LYS A 80 0.83 2.90 -14.76
N GLN A 81 1.38 1.73 -15.13
CA GLN A 81 1.25 0.51 -14.33
C GLN A 81 1.94 0.63 -12.97
N LEU A 82 3.14 1.22 -12.94
CA LEU A 82 3.87 1.50 -11.71
C LEU A 82 3.06 2.40 -10.77
N LEU A 83 2.59 3.53 -11.29
CA LEU A 83 1.85 4.50 -10.49
C LEU A 83 0.57 3.88 -9.93
N CYS A 84 -0.18 3.16 -10.75
CA CYS A 84 -1.38 2.44 -10.31
C CYS A 84 -1.08 1.42 -9.21
N SER A 85 0.02 0.67 -9.29
CA SER A 85 0.40 -0.28 -8.23
C SER A 85 0.81 0.37 -6.91
N LEU A 86 1.32 1.61 -6.95
CA LEU A 86 1.64 2.39 -5.75
C LEU A 86 0.40 3.02 -5.12
N LEU A 87 -0.50 3.53 -5.96
CA LEU A 87 -1.71 4.23 -5.51
C LEU A 87 -2.83 3.26 -5.10
N GLU A 88 -2.93 2.13 -5.79
CA GLU A 88 -3.91 1.07 -5.57
C GLU A 88 -3.22 -0.30 -5.47
N PRO A 89 -2.43 -0.56 -4.42
CA PRO A 89 -1.76 -1.85 -4.25
C PRO A 89 -2.77 -2.98 -4.02
N PRO A 90 -2.44 -4.24 -4.38
CA PRO A 90 -3.33 -5.36 -4.12
C PRO A 90 -3.50 -5.58 -2.61
N CYS A 91 -4.74 -5.82 -2.18
CA CYS A 91 -5.02 -6.12 -0.78
C CYS A 91 -4.66 -7.57 -0.43
N ARG A 92 -3.65 -7.79 0.43
CA ARG A 92 -3.32 -9.12 0.96
C ARG A 92 -3.03 -9.05 2.46
N ALA A 93 -3.80 -9.77 3.27
CA ALA A 93 -3.66 -9.80 4.73
C ALA A 93 -3.58 -8.40 5.40
N GLY A 94 -4.31 -7.42 4.84
CA GLY A 94 -4.35 -6.05 5.37
C GLY A 94 -3.06 -5.24 5.22
N ARG A 95 -2.15 -5.63 4.31
CA ARG A 95 -0.90 -4.91 4.02
C ARG A 95 -0.75 -4.63 2.52
N PRO A 96 -0.25 -3.44 2.12
CA PRO A 96 0.03 -3.14 0.73
C PRO A 96 1.29 -3.89 0.26
N LEU A 97 1.29 -4.37 -0.98
CA LEU A 97 2.42 -5.06 -1.58
C LEU A 97 3.16 -4.12 -2.55
N LEU A 98 4.50 -4.07 -2.46
CA LEU A 98 5.34 -3.31 -3.38
C LEU A 98 5.54 -4.06 -4.70
N PRO A 99 5.77 -3.34 -5.82
CA PRO A 99 6.21 -3.94 -7.07
C PRO A 99 7.52 -4.73 -6.91
N CYS A 100 7.64 -5.84 -7.63
CA CYS A 100 8.85 -6.66 -7.61
C CYS A 100 10.06 -5.90 -8.17
N ARG A 101 11.27 -6.21 -7.67
CA ARG A 101 12.54 -5.61 -8.15
C ARG A 101 12.74 -5.75 -9.66
N LYS A 102 12.28 -6.85 -10.26
CA LYS A 102 12.34 -7.13 -11.70
C LYS A 102 11.60 -6.05 -12.51
N PHE A 103 10.42 -5.62 -12.05
CA PHE A 103 9.65 -4.54 -12.66
C PHE A 103 10.46 -3.24 -12.76
N CYS A 104 11.16 -2.86 -11.69
CA CYS A 104 11.98 -1.64 -11.67
C CYS A 104 13.21 -1.71 -12.57
N LYS A 105 13.73 -2.90 -12.87
CA LYS A 105 14.88 -3.06 -13.77
C LYS A 105 14.49 -3.08 -15.25
N GLY A 106 13.20 -3.18 -15.56
CA GLY A 106 12.72 -3.26 -16.94
C GLY A 106 12.67 -4.69 -17.48
N GLU A 107 13.27 -5.67 -16.81
CA GLU A 107 13.06 -7.09 -17.10
C GLU A 107 11.73 -7.57 -16.49
N CYS A 108 10.63 -7.45 -17.24
CA CYS A 108 9.44 -8.24 -16.95
C CYS A 108 9.32 -9.32 -18.02
N ASP A 109 9.17 -10.56 -17.56
CA ASP A 109 8.42 -11.59 -18.26
C ASP A 109 7.02 -11.04 -18.50
N ASP A 110 6.61 -10.91 -19.77
CA ASP A 110 5.34 -10.31 -20.18
C ASP A 110 4.11 -11.07 -19.64
N THR A 111 4.32 -12.25 -19.05
CA THR A 111 3.27 -13.06 -18.40
C THR A 111 3.09 -12.76 -16.91
N ALA A 112 3.97 -11.97 -16.30
CA ALA A 112 3.93 -11.68 -14.86
C ALA A 112 3.15 -10.38 -14.57
N PRO A 113 1.88 -10.45 -14.12
CA PRO A 113 1.18 -9.27 -13.60
C PRO A 113 1.98 -8.60 -12.48
N VAL A 114 1.82 -7.27 -12.33
CA VAL A 114 2.43 -6.47 -11.23
C VAL A 114 2.04 -6.95 -9.82
N ALA A 115 1.16 -7.93 -9.73
CA ALA A 115 1.27 -8.95 -8.71
C ALA A 115 0.92 -10.30 -9.31
N LEU A 116 1.88 -11.25 -9.36
CA LEU A 116 1.73 -12.70 -9.10
C LEU A 116 2.86 -13.50 -9.77
N SER A 117 4.05 -13.45 -9.18
CA SER A 117 4.86 -14.67 -8.96
C SER A 117 5.78 -14.35 -7.78
N ASP A 118 5.90 -15.28 -6.84
CA ASP A 118 6.81 -15.18 -5.70
C ASP A 118 6.28 -14.32 -4.54
N ALA A 119 5.02 -14.54 -4.16
CA ALA A 119 4.76 -14.64 -2.73
C ALA A 119 5.61 -15.83 -2.24
N ILE A 120 6.67 -15.51 -1.51
CA ILE A 120 7.57 -16.41 -0.78
C ILE A 120 6.83 -17.72 -0.40
N PRO A 121 7.27 -18.90 -0.88
CA PRO A 121 6.75 -20.15 -0.35
C PRO A 121 7.32 -20.36 1.06
N SER A 122 6.42 -20.74 1.98
CA SER A 122 6.61 -21.18 3.38
C SER A 122 7.39 -20.24 4.31
#